data_AF-A0A3C0IN97-F1
#
_entry.id   AF-A0A3C0IN97-F1
#
_cell.length_a   1.000
_cell.length_b   1.000
_cell.length_c   1.000
_cell.angle_alpha   90.00
_cell.angle_beta   90.00
_cell.angle_gamma   90.00
#
_symmetry.space_group_name_H-M   'P 1'
#
loop_
_entity.id
_entity.type
_entity.pdbx_description
1 polymer ?
#
loop_
_entity_poly.entity_id
_entity_poly.type
_entity_poly.pdbx_seq_one_letter_code
_entity_poly.pdbx_strand_id
1 'polypeptide(L)'
;MDADNLVGSVSEGLLFDAVFNNADIKQQPVSAVMGAAMPVVSFDAPVEKLGSLITKDNGAVLAKDESGNYHIVTKYDVIQSLAK
;
A
#
# COMPACT_ATOMS: atom_id res chain seq x y z
N MET A 1 15.04 17.34 4.15
CA MET A 1 14.39 17.01 5.42
C MET A 1 13.28 16.03 5.07
N ASP A 2 13.33 14.86 5.72
CA ASP A 2 12.40 13.72 5.66
C ASP A 2 12.21 12.97 4.33
N ALA A 3 13.26 12.27 3.88
CA ALA A 3 13.14 11.27 2.80
C ALA A 3 12.52 9.93 3.27
N ASP A 4 12.25 9.75 4.56
CA ASP A 4 11.78 8.49 5.17
C ASP A 4 10.30 8.49 5.58
N ASN A 5 9.57 9.59 5.34
CA ASN A 5 8.15 9.64 5.68
C ASN A 5 7.30 9.02 4.57
N LEU A 6 6.56 7.97 4.91
CA LEU A 6 5.54 7.38 4.05
C LEU A 6 4.36 8.35 3.96
N VAL A 7 4.32 9.13 2.87
CA VAL A 7 3.36 10.24 2.70
C VAL A 7 2.03 9.83 2.07
N GLY A 8 1.96 8.64 1.48
CA GLY A 8 0.73 8.19 0.82
C GLY A 8 0.92 6.89 0.04
N SER A 9 -0.12 6.50 -0.68
CA SER A 9 -0.09 5.34 -1.58
C SER A 9 -0.85 5.63 -2.86
N VAL A 10 -0.52 4.88 -3.92
CA VAL A 10 -1.24 4.91 -5.20
C VAL A 10 -1.69 3.50 -5.50
N SER A 11 -2.97 3.35 -5.87
CA SER A 11 -3.56 2.07 -6.24
C SER A 11 -4.14 2.13 -7.64
N GLU A 12 -4.32 0.97 -8.26
CA GLU A 12 -4.98 0.86 -9.56
C GLU A 12 -6.39 1.46 -9.53
N GLY A 13 -7.15 1.22 -8.46
CA GLY A 13 -8.50 1.77 -8.29
C GLY A 13 -8.50 3.31 -8.29
N LEU A 14 -7.60 3.92 -7.51
CA LEU A 14 -7.48 5.39 -7.47
C LEU A 14 -7.08 5.97 -8.83
N LEU A 15 -6.14 5.32 -9.53
CA LEU A 15 -5.72 5.74 -10.88
C LEU A 15 -6.85 5.57 -11.90
N PHE A 16 -7.55 4.44 -11.85
CA PHE A 16 -8.67 4.14 -12.74
C PHE A 16 -9.75 5.21 -12.60
N ASP A 17 -10.20 5.48 -11.37
CA ASP A 17 -11.19 6.51 -11.09
C ASP A 17 -10.70 7.90 -11.53
N ALA A 18 -9.44 8.23 -11.27
CA ALA A 18 -8.89 9.55 -11.61
C ALA A 18 -8.83 9.79 -13.12
N VAL A 19 -8.56 8.77 -13.94
CA VAL A 19 -8.50 8.89 -15.41
C VAL A 19 -9.85 9.24 -16.02
N PHE A 20 -10.95 8.72 -15.46
CA PHE A 20 -12.30 9.04 -15.96
C PHE A 20 -12.84 10.37 -15.41
N ASN A 21 -12.40 10.78 -14.22
CA ASN A 21 -12.87 11.99 -13.57
C ASN A 21 -12.07 13.25 -13.94
N ASN A 22 -10.86 13.10 -14.48
CA ASN A 22 -10.01 14.22 -14.89
C ASN A 22 -9.16 13.88 -16.12
N ALA A 23 -9.50 14.46 -17.27
CA ALA A 23 -8.81 14.23 -18.55
C ALA A 23 -7.32 14.64 -18.55
N ASP A 24 -6.96 15.61 -17.70
CA ASP A 24 -5.61 16.15 -17.58
C ASP A 24 -4.79 15.48 -16.48
N ILE A 25 -5.32 14.44 -15.81
CA ILE A 25 -4.65 13.82 -14.65
C ILE A 25 -3.24 13.33 -14.94
N LYS A 26 -2.97 12.95 -16.20
CA LYS A 26 -1.65 12.50 -16.68
C LYS A 26 -0.57 13.60 -16.63
N GLN A 27 -0.98 14.86 -16.51
CA GLN A 27 -0.10 16.03 -16.43
C GLN A 27 -0.01 16.58 -15.00
N GLN A 28 -0.77 16.00 -14.05
CA GLN A 28 -0.78 16.41 -12.65
C GLN A 28 0.30 15.67 -11.85
N PRO A 29 0.76 16.23 -10.72
CA PRO A 29 1.66 15.53 -9.82
C PRO A 29 0.98 14.29 -9.22
N VAL A 30 1.78 13.28 -8.83
CA VAL A 30 1.27 12.05 -8.19
C VAL A 30 0.46 12.34 -6.93
N SER A 31 0.77 13.41 -6.20
CA SER A 31 0.01 13.86 -5.03
C SER A 31 -1.47 14.16 -5.34
N ALA A 32 -1.83 14.41 -6.60
CA ALA A 32 -3.21 14.65 -7.02
C ALA A 32 -4.08 13.37 -7.05
N VAL A 33 -3.46 12.18 -7.09
CA VAL A 33 -4.13 10.87 -7.09
C VAL A 33 -3.75 10.00 -5.88
N MET A 34 -2.91 10.54 -5.00
CA MET A 34 -2.36 9.81 -3.87
C MET A 34 -3.42 9.65 -2.77
N GLY A 35 -3.63 8.42 -2.34
CA GLY A 35 -4.41 8.08 -1.16
C GLY A 35 -3.58 8.11 0.12
N ALA A 36 -4.19 7.69 1.23
CA ALA A 36 -3.50 7.57 2.52
C ALA A 36 -2.29 6.63 2.45
N ALA A 37 -1.32 6.84 3.35
CA ALA A 37 -0.17 5.94 3.47
C ALA A 37 -0.62 4.53 3.86
N MET A 38 0.06 3.51 3.33
CA MET A 38 -0.20 2.14 3.73
C MET A 38 0.16 1.94 5.21
N PRO A 39 -0.61 1.12 5.95
CA PRO A 39 -0.26 0.78 7.32
C PRO A 39 1.07 0.02 7.34
N VAL A 40 1.87 0.31 8.36
CA VAL A 40 3.17 -0.31 8.59
C VAL A 40 3.06 -1.33 9.70
N VAL A 41 3.66 -2.50 9.50
CA VAL A 41 3.81 -3.57 10.48
C VAL A 41 5.28 -3.97 10.63
N SER A 42 5.60 -4.61 11.74
CA SER A 42 6.90 -5.26 11.91
C SER A 42 7.02 -6.47 10.98
N PHE A 43 8.22 -6.76 10.49
CA PHE A 43 8.46 -7.90 9.58
C PHE A 43 8.18 -9.27 10.21
N ASP A 44 8.25 -9.37 11.54
CA ASP A 44 7.91 -10.56 12.33
C ASP A 44 6.42 -10.65 12.72
N ALA A 45 5.58 -9.72 12.24
CA ALA A 45 4.16 -9.71 12.55
C ALA A 45 3.48 -11.02 12.08
N PRO A 46 2.67 -11.68 12.93
CA PRO A 46 1.93 -12.87 12.53
C PRO A 46 1.00 -12.61 11.33
N VAL A 47 0.88 -13.59 10.44
CA VAL A 47 0.07 -13.49 9.20
C VAL A 47 -1.39 -13.15 9.51
N GLU A 48 -1.93 -13.64 10.63
CA GLU A 48 -3.29 -13.38 11.09
C GLU A 48 -3.53 -11.89 11.33
N LYS A 49 -2.50 -11.16 11.78
CA LYS A 49 -2.56 -9.71 12.01
C LYS A 49 -2.66 -8.96 10.68
N LEU A 50 -2.00 -9.46 9.64
CA LEU A 50 -2.02 -8.86 8.29
C LEU A 50 -3.41 -8.90 7.66
N GLY A 51 -4.15 -10.00 7.87
CA GLY A 51 -5.50 -10.17 7.32
C GLY A 51 -6.49 -9.08 7.77
N SER A 52 -6.31 -8.52 8.97
CA SER A 52 -7.16 -7.42 9.47
C SER A 52 -6.84 -6.05 8.86
N LEU A 53 -5.63 -5.89 8.31
CA LEU A 53 -5.11 -4.64 7.76
C LEU A 53 -5.26 -4.54 6.24
N ILE A 54 -5.37 -5.69 5.57
CA ILE A 54 -5.63 -5.78 4.13
C ILE A 54 -7.14 -5.78 3.93
N THR A 55 -7.67 -4.63 3.50
CA THR A 55 -9.11 -4.42 3.29
C THR A 55 -9.39 -4.11 1.81
N LYS A 56 -10.65 -3.87 1.46
CA LYS A 56 -11.02 -3.41 0.11
C LYS A 56 -10.42 -2.03 -0.21
N ASP A 57 -10.34 -1.17 0.79
CA ASP A 57 -9.82 0.19 0.66
C ASP A 57 -8.30 0.24 0.78
N ASN A 58 -7.70 -0.75 1.45
CA ASN A 58 -6.26 -0.86 1.63
C ASN A 58 -5.76 -2.26 1.20
N GLY A 59 -5.40 -2.40 -0.07
CA GLY A 59 -5.07 -3.69 -0.68
C GLY A 59 -3.72 -4.30 -0.27
N ALA A 60 -2.91 -3.57 0.49
CA ALA A 60 -1.58 -4.01 0.91
C ALA A 60 -1.14 -3.36 2.23
N VAL A 61 -0.11 -3.92 2.85
CA VAL A 61 0.57 -3.37 4.02
C VAL A 61 2.08 -3.29 3.77
N LEU A 62 2.76 -2.43 4.52
CA LEU A 62 4.22 -2.33 4.48
C LEU A 62 4.80 -3.07 5.69
N ALA A 63 5.61 -4.09 5.47
CA ALA A 63 6.38 -4.76 6.50
C ALA A 63 7.78 -4.13 6.59
N LYS A 64 8.16 -3.62 7.76
CA LYS A 64 9.48 -3.03 8.00
C LYS A 64 10.41 -4.05 8.63
N ASP A 65 11.52 -4.36 7.96
CA ASP A 65 12.55 -5.26 8.48
C ASP A 65 13.50 -4.57 9.48
N GLU A 66 14.33 -5.36 10.14
CA GLU A 66 15.30 -4.89 11.14
C GLU A 66 16.38 -3.98 10.55
N SER A 67 16.62 -4.06 9.23
CA SER A 67 17.53 -3.17 8.50
C SER A 67 16.87 -1.84 8.14
N GLY A 68 15.58 -1.69 8.41
CA GLY A 68 14.78 -0.50 8.13
C GLY A 68 14.15 -0.47 6.75
N ASN A 69 14.30 -1.54 5.94
CA ASN A 69 13.69 -1.60 4.61
C ASN A 69 12.22 -1.98 4.70
N TYR A 70 11.43 -1.43 3.76
CA TYR A 70 10.01 -1.74 3.64
C TYR A 70 9.76 -2.77 2.54
N HIS A 71 8.88 -3.72 2.83
CA HIS A 71 8.41 -4.75 1.93
C HIS A 71 6.89 -4.63 1.78
N ILE A 72 6.36 -4.77 0.57
CA ILE A 72 4.91 -4.74 0.33
C ILE A 72 4.37 -6.16 0.49
N VAL A 73 3.33 -6.32 1.30
CA VAL A 73 2.59 -7.59 1.45
C VAL A 73 1.14 -7.38 1.06
N THR A 74 0.65 -8.24 0.17
CA THR A 74 -0.69 -8.19 -0.41
C THR A 74 -1.56 -9.37 0.03
N LYS A 75 -2.85 -9.33 -0.32
CA LYS A 75 -3.75 -10.48 -0.12
C LYS A 75 -3.23 -11.77 -0.76
N TYR A 76 -2.52 -11.67 -1.90
CA TYR A 76 -2.00 -12.85 -2.60
C TYR A 76 -0.89 -13.52 -1.81
N ASP A 77 -0.01 -12.74 -1.17
CA ASP A 77 1.07 -13.26 -0.34
C ASP A 77 0.51 -14.00 0.89
N VAL A 78 -0.54 -13.43 1.53
CA VAL A 78 -1.25 -14.08 2.64
C VAL A 78 -1.88 -15.40 2.20
N ILE A 79 -2.59 -15.42 1.07
CA ILE A 79 -3.21 -16.63 0.53
C ILE A 79 -2.15 -17.70 0.22
N GLN A 80 -1.05 -17.32 -0.43
CA GLN A 80 0.05 -18.25 -0.74
C GLN A 80 0.74 -18.79 0.50
N SER A 81 0.84 -18.00 1.57
CA SER A 81 1.44 -18.44 2.84
C SER A 81 0.54 -19.44 3.59
N LEU A 82 -0.78 -19.27 3.54
CA LEU A 82 -1.73 -20.13 4.25
C LEU A 82 -2.10 -21.40 3.48
N ALA A 83 -1.96 -21.40 2.15
CA ALA A 83 -2.26 -22.55 1.30
C ALA A 83 -1.13 -23.58 1.21
N LYS A 84 -0.06 -23.43 2.00
CA LYS A 84 1.08 -24.35 2.11
C LYS A 84 0.91 -25.36 3.23
#